data_AF-A0A7M7LL76-F1
#
_entry.id   AF-A0A7M7LL76-F1
#
_cell.length_a   1.000
_cell.length_b   1.000
_cell.length_c   1.000
_cell.angle_alpha   90.00
_cell.angle_beta   90.00
_cell.angle_gamma   90.00
#
_symmetry.space_group_name_H-M   'P 1'
#
loop_
_entity.id
_entity.type
_entity.pdbx_description
1 polymer ?
#
loop_
_entity_poly.entity_id
_entity_poly.type
_entity_poly.pdbx_seq_one_letter_code
_entity_poly.pdbx_strand_id
1 'polypeptide(L)'
;MSTVKRLLLFTVLCLHLARSTQKIIHNSYTEADDGYNLYVNFQAYWSSSNNQNLTYVTCRRPTREYRIFDERNCTVVSRTNPEKSCPVTFKTNDESRFIKEYLEVFPFGPERAIIIWGDYHVDDYEPTSVKCTIVNLTTCQSTHTELPVTIPQTYDYFLANSNYVIHENSFEFIIILTKYKQVLNKYHIDTEGNIISKSEPWHTTNQSINFGPPYPIVINSEVKSFIYGHYFYDGKTIDAPQWILSNNGTETLLKQYTADAYSYAEDIAISHNTIGVVMSAELSDGTSSVGVYQFDLDGNRKLNMTLNFKFKVTNVALVNIADGGFILTVGRTFNNGQHLLNVLKISADRKISSVKDLGGDDCDAKSTFQLFENKPKEYCVAFLCTQSRRNNYGGPHGRQFIKLLIDCYTDDLFTVDDNYTRVDYTIGDTTQ
;
A
#
# COMPACT_ATOMS: atom_id res chain seq x y z
N MET A 1 7.36 -60.51 3.54
CA MET A 1 6.73 -59.35 4.22
C MET A 1 5.26 -59.33 3.86
N SER A 2 4.34 -59.35 4.83
CA SER A 2 2.90 -59.49 4.59
C SER A 2 2.29 -58.26 3.93
N THR A 3 1.25 -58.48 3.13
CA THR A 3 0.46 -57.48 2.40
C THR A 3 -0.02 -56.33 3.29
N VAL A 4 -0.25 -56.60 4.58
CA VAL A 4 -0.65 -55.63 5.60
C VAL A 4 0.46 -54.62 5.93
N LYS A 5 1.73 -55.05 5.98
CA LYS A 5 2.87 -54.13 6.19
C LYS A 5 3.10 -53.22 4.98
N ARG A 6 2.80 -53.69 3.77
CA ARG A 6 2.85 -52.85 2.55
C ARG A 6 1.72 -51.83 2.50
N LEU A 7 0.50 -52.20 2.91
CA LEU A 7 -0.61 -51.26 3.01
C LEU A 7 -0.35 -50.18 4.05
N LEU A 8 0.13 -50.54 5.25
CA LEU A 8 0.48 -49.59 6.30
C LEU A 8 1.59 -48.63 5.91
N LEU A 9 2.62 -49.11 5.18
CA LEU A 9 3.65 -48.23 4.63
C LEU A 9 3.09 -47.28 3.58
N PHE A 10 2.17 -47.74 2.73
CA PHE A 10 1.52 -46.88 1.73
C PHE A 10 0.59 -45.84 2.37
N THR A 11 -0.19 -46.19 3.39
CA THR A 11 -1.02 -45.19 4.11
C THR A 11 -0.17 -44.20 4.89
N VAL A 12 0.93 -44.63 5.51
CA VAL A 12 1.87 -43.71 6.18
C VAL A 12 2.62 -42.84 5.16
N LEU A 13 3.00 -43.36 3.99
CA LEU A 13 3.57 -42.56 2.90
C LEU A 13 2.55 -41.56 2.34
N CYS A 14 1.29 -41.97 2.13
CA CYS A 14 0.21 -41.08 1.68
C CYS A 14 -0.16 -40.05 2.74
N LEU A 15 -0.13 -40.37 4.04
CA LEU A 15 -0.31 -39.39 5.11
C LEU A 15 0.89 -38.44 5.24
N HIS A 16 2.11 -38.89 4.92
CA HIS A 16 3.30 -38.03 4.88
C HIS A 16 3.36 -37.16 3.63
N LEU A 17 2.86 -37.63 2.48
CA LEU A 17 2.70 -36.84 1.26
C LEU A 17 1.47 -35.91 1.33
N ALA A 18 0.46 -36.24 2.13
CA ALA A 18 -0.67 -35.35 2.43
C ALA A 18 -0.36 -34.32 3.54
N ARG A 19 0.77 -34.46 4.24
CA ARG A 19 1.26 -33.44 5.18
C ARG A 19 2.14 -32.43 4.43
N SER A 20 1.51 -31.27 4.21
CA SER A 20 2.11 -29.96 3.94
C SER A 20 2.80 -29.71 2.60
N THR A 21 2.06 -29.85 1.50
CA THR A 21 2.12 -28.82 0.46
C THR A 21 0.89 -27.93 0.64
N GLN A 22 1.02 -26.88 1.44
CA GLN A 22 -0.05 -25.89 1.62
C GLN A 22 -0.39 -25.27 0.26
N LYS A 23 -1.69 -25.17 -0.01
CA LYS A 23 -2.22 -24.82 -1.32
C LYS A 23 -2.24 -23.29 -1.46
N ILE A 24 -1.07 -22.67 -1.62
CA ILE A 24 -1.00 -21.31 -2.17
C ILE A 24 -1.56 -21.41 -3.59
N ILE A 25 -2.68 -20.75 -3.86
CA ILE A 25 -3.40 -20.92 -5.13
C ILE A 25 -2.73 -20.10 -6.24
N HIS A 26 -2.10 -18.99 -5.85
CA HIS A 26 -1.29 -18.19 -6.73
C HIS A 26 -0.10 -17.62 -5.95
N ASN A 27 1.10 -17.91 -6.44
CA ASN A 27 2.33 -17.26 -6.02
C ASN A 27 2.89 -16.54 -7.25
N SER A 28 3.16 -15.23 -7.12
CA SER A 28 3.96 -14.52 -8.11
C SER A 28 5.14 -13.86 -7.44
N TYR A 29 6.29 -13.97 -8.10
CA TYR A 29 7.55 -13.45 -7.63
C TYR A 29 8.16 -12.56 -8.72
N THR A 30 8.58 -11.37 -8.34
CA THR A 30 9.32 -10.46 -9.20
C THR A 30 10.52 -9.94 -8.43
N GLU A 31 11.71 -10.15 -8.97
CA GLU A 31 12.95 -9.60 -8.46
C GLU A 31 13.51 -8.61 -9.48
N ALA A 32 14.08 -7.50 -9.00
CA ALA A 32 14.84 -6.62 -9.86
C ALA A 32 16.17 -7.28 -10.20
N ASP A 33 16.52 -7.30 -11.49
CA ASP A 33 17.83 -7.77 -11.94
C ASP A 33 18.98 -7.09 -11.17
N ASP A 34 20.12 -7.78 -11.09
CA ASP A 34 21.32 -7.23 -10.47
C ASP A 34 21.71 -5.89 -11.12
N GLY A 35 21.75 -4.84 -10.31
CA GLY A 35 22.02 -3.49 -10.80
C GLY A 35 20.77 -2.73 -11.26
N TYR A 36 19.56 -3.20 -10.96
CA TYR A 36 18.30 -2.50 -11.24
C TYR A 36 17.48 -2.25 -9.96
N ASN A 37 16.67 -1.18 -9.98
CA ASN A 37 15.71 -0.84 -8.94
C ASN A 37 14.29 -1.09 -9.45
N LEU A 38 13.44 -1.68 -8.60
CA LEU A 38 12.01 -1.83 -8.83
C LEU A 38 11.26 -0.64 -8.20
N TYR A 39 10.35 -0.06 -8.98
CA TYR A 39 9.42 0.99 -8.58
C TYR A 39 8.00 0.47 -8.73
N VAL A 40 7.19 0.64 -7.69
CA VAL A 40 5.77 0.26 -7.64
C VAL A 40 4.99 1.44 -7.05
N ASN A 41 3.67 1.50 -7.28
CA ASN A 41 2.81 2.37 -6.47
C ASN A 41 2.90 1.90 -5.02
N PHE A 42 3.54 2.71 -4.18
CA PHE A 42 3.72 2.40 -2.77
C PHE A 42 2.53 2.86 -1.93
N GLN A 43 1.76 3.84 -2.38
CA GLN A 43 0.50 4.21 -1.72
C GLN A 43 -0.53 3.08 -1.79
N ALA A 44 -0.51 2.26 -2.85
CA ALA A 44 -1.24 1.00 -2.85
C ALA A 44 -0.76 0.08 -1.71
N TYR A 45 0.53 0.05 -1.35
CA TYR A 45 0.97 -0.72 -0.17
C TYR A 45 0.55 -0.11 1.17
N TRP A 46 0.03 1.12 1.15
CA TRP A 46 -0.55 1.82 2.32
C TRP A 46 -2.07 1.92 2.27
N SER A 47 -2.69 1.44 1.19
CA SER A 47 -4.14 1.37 1.05
C SER A 47 -4.50 0.05 0.40
N SER A 48 -5.25 -0.78 1.10
CA SER A 48 -5.77 -2.06 0.60
C SER A 48 -6.84 -1.92 -0.50
N SER A 49 -6.89 -0.79 -1.19
CA SER A 49 -7.73 -0.58 -2.36
C SER A 49 -7.21 -1.40 -3.56
N ASN A 50 -8.12 -2.19 -4.11
CA ASN A 50 -7.94 -3.22 -5.14
C ASN A 50 -6.86 -2.93 -6.20
N ASN A 51 -5.80 -3.74 -6.20
CA ASN A 51 -4.85 -3.84 -7.31
C ASN A 51 -4.92 -5.21 -7.99
N GLN A 52 -5.95 -5.41 -8.83
CA GLN A 52 -5.94 -6.52 -9.81
C GLN A 52 -4.85 -6.31 -10.89
N ASN A 53 -4.34 -5.09 -11.07
CA ASN A 53 -3.33 -4.73 -12.07
C ASN A 53 -2.10 -4.12 -11.42
N LEU A 54 -1.24 -4.94 -10.82
CA LEU A 54 0.04 -4.43 -10.34
C LEU A 54 0.93 -4.07 -11.55
N THR A 55 1.28 -2.79 -11.64
CA THR A 55 2.22 -2.26 -12.63
C THR A 55 3.49 -1.83 -11.91
N TYR A 56 4.65 -2.15 -12.48
CA TYR A 56 5.94 -1.77 -11.93
C TYR A 56 6.89 -1.26 -13.02
N VAL A 57 7.91 -0.53 -12.58
CA VAL A 57 8.97 -0.03 -13.45
C VAL A 57 10.30 -0.52 -12.91
N THR A 58 11.13 -1.08 -13.78
CA THR A 58 12.53 -1.39 -13.47
C THR A 58 13.43 -0.34 -14.12
N CYS A 59 14.38 0.19 -13.37
CA CYS A 59 15.35 1.16 -13.89
C CYS A 59 16.76 0.76 -13.47
N ARG A 60 17.76 1.03 -14.29
CA ARG A 60 19.15 0.81 -13.91
C ARG A 60 19.49 1.60 -12.64
N ARG A 61 20.22 0.96 -11.71
CA ARG A 61 20.73 1.57 -10.48
C ARG A 61 21.77 2.63 -10.82
N PRO A 62 21.76 3.77 -10.13
CA PRO A 62 22.91 4.66 -10.15
C PRO A 62 24.13 3.96 -9.59
N THR A 63 25.22 4.02 -10.34
CA THR A 63 26.56 3.77 -9.82
C THR A 63 26.91 4.85 -8.81
N ARG A 64 27.75 4.55 -7.80
CA ARG A 64 28.12 5.51 -6.73
C ARG A 64 28.65 6.86 -7.24
N GLU A 65 29.15 6.90 -8.47
CA GLU A 65 29.68 8.10 -9.14
C GLU A 65 28.60 8.98 -9.81
N TYR A 66 27.38 8.46 -10.01
CA TYR A 66 26.30 9.14 -10.75
C TYR A 66 24.96 8.98 -10.03
N ARG A 67 24.71 9.79 -8.99
CA ARG A 67 23.38 9.89 -8.33
C ARG A 67 22.43 10.86 -9.04
N ILE A 68 22.88 11.45 -10.13
CA ILE A 68 22.28 12.56 -10.85
C ILE A 68 22.26 12.10 -12.31
N PHE A 69 21.06 12.02 -12.90
CA PHE A 69 20.86 11.63 -14.28
C PHE A 69 20.12 12.73 -15.03
N ASP A 70 20.65 13.18 -16.14
CA ASP A 70 19.92 13.92 -17.16
C ASP A 70 18.98 12.98 -17.96
N GLU A 71 19.36 11.70 -18.10
CA GLU A 71 18.57 10.67 -18.77
C GLU A 71 18.52 9.35 -17.99
N ARG A 72 17.34 8.75 -17.91
CA ARG A 72 17.09 7.49 -17.21
C ARG A 72 16.29 6.52 -18.07
N ASN A 73 16.91 5.40 -18.39
CA ASN A 73 16.29 4.31 -19.14
C ASN A 73 15.70 3.26 -18.20
N CYS A 74 14.43 2.96 -18.40
CA CYS A 74 13.63 2.07 -17.57
C CYS A 74 12.76 1.14 -18.44
N THR A 75 12.13 0.16 -17.81
CA THR A 75 11.18 -0.76 -18.43
C THR A 75 9.93 -0.83 -17.58
N VAL A 76 8.79 -0.56 -18.18
CA VAL A 76 7.47 -0.70 -17.55
C VAL A 76 6.96 -2.11 -17.78
N VAL A 77 6.41 -2.73 -16.74
CA VAL A 77 5.84 -4.07 -16.83
C VAL A 77 4.47 -4.08 -16.13
N SER A 78 3.48 -4.69 -16.78
CA SER A 78 2.21 -5.03 -16.15
C SER A 78 2.22 -6.49 -15.72
N ARG A 79 1.87 -6.77 -14.46
CA ARG A 79 1.78 -8.15 -13.95
C ARG A 79 0.74 -8.98 -14.67
N THR A 80 -0.38 -8.36 -15.08
CA THR A 80 -1.44 -9.10 -15.80
C THR A 80 -1.03 -9.49 -17.21
N ASN A 81 0.08 -8.93 -17.72
CA ASN A 81 0.68 -9.38 -18.96
C ASN A 81 2.20 -9.10 -18.98
N PRO A 82 3.03 -9.95 -18.35
CA PRO A 82 4.47 -9.71 -18.21
C PRO A 82 5.21 -9.67 -19.55
N GLU A 83 4.67 -10.31 -20.59
CA GLU A 83 5.20 -10.24 -21.97
C GLU A 83 5.05 -8.83 -22.58
N LYS A 84 4.13 -8.01 -22.06
CA LYS A 84 3.94 -6.60 -22.44
C LYS A 84 4.82 -5.68 -21.60
N SER A 85 6.13 -5.87 -21.69
CA SER A 85 7.11 -4.93 -21.15
C SER A 85 7.46 -3.86 -22.19
N CYS A 86 7.50 -2.59 -21.80
CA CYS A 86 7.86 -1.49 -22.71
C CYS A 86 9.03 -0.67 -22.18
N PRO A 87 10.03 -0.34 -23.03
CA PRO A 87 11.07 0.60 -22.65
C PRO A 87 10.46 1.99 -22.48
N VAL A 88 10.94 2.73 -21.48
CA VAL A 88 10.59 4.13 -21.26
C VAL A 88 11.84 4.89 -20.87
N THR A 89 12.01 6.08 -21.44
CA THR A 89 13.13 6.96 -21.15
C THR A 89 12.62 8.24 -20.53
N PHE A 90 13.15 8.59 -19.37
CA PHE A 90 12.92 9.88 -18.72
C PHE A 90 14.12 10.77 -18.99
N LYS A 91 13.89 11.98 -19.50
CA LYS A 91 14.96 12.90 -19.87
C LYS A 91 14.65 14.32 -19.41
N THR A 92 15.63 15.01 -18.86
CA THR A 92 15.52 16.44 -18.58
C THR A 92 15.70 17.23 -19.89
N ASN A 93 14.99 18.35 -20.02
CA ASN A 93 15.11 19.22 -21.20
C ASN A 93 16.28 20.21 -21.06
N ASP A 94 17.08 20.07 -19.99
CA ASP A 94 17.99 21.09 -19.49
C ASP A 94 19.13 20.38 -18.74
N GLU A 95 20.38 20.65 -19.16
CA GLU A 95 21.59 20.05 -18.60
C GLU A 95 21.86 20.52 -17.15
N SER A 96 21.24 21.63 -16.73
CA SER A 96 21.26 22.10 -15.34
C SER A 96 20.28 21.33 -14.43
N ARG A 97 19.60 20.31 -14.97
CA ARG A 97 18.61 19.53 -14.24
C ARG A 97 18.92 18.05 -14.21
N PHE A 98 18.46 17.39 -13.16
CA PHE A 98 18.60 15.95 -13.01
C PHE A 98 17.39 15.26 -12.39
N ILE A 99 17.27 13.96 -12.63
CA ILE A 99 16.21 13.09 -12.14
C ILE A 99 16.70 12.36 -10.89
N LYS A 100 15.96 12.49 -9.78
CA LYS A 100 16.22 11.74 -8.53
C LYS A 100 15.55 10.36 -8.56
N GLU A 101 15.96 9.48 -7.66
CA GLU A 101 15.53 8.08 -7.58
C GLU A 101 14.10 7.86 -7.03
N TYR A 102 13.11 8.63 -7.49
CA TYR A 102 11.72 8.46 -7.09
C TYR A 102 10.78 8.48 -8.30
N LEU A 103 9.98 7.42 -8.45
CA LEU A 103 8.92 7.28 -9.44
C LEU A 103 7.68 6.76 -8.73
N GLU A 104 6.51 7.33 -9.01
CA GLU A 104 5.22 6.73 -8.64
C GLU A 104 4.62 6.06 -9.89
N VAL A 105 4.22 4.80 -9.77
CA VAL A 105 3.82 3.97 -10.92
C VAL A 105 2.48 3.32 -10.66
N PHE A 106 1.46 3.60 -11.46
CA PHE A 106 0.15 2.99 -11.28
C PHE A 106 -0.49 2.54 -12.59
N PRO A 107 -1.36 1.50 -12.55
CA PRO A 107 -2.08 1.02 -13.72
C PRO A 107 -3.10 2.05 -14.22
N PHE A 108 -3.28 2.12 -15.53
CA PHE A 108 -4.36 2.87 -16.18
C PHE A 108 -5.11 1.95 -17.14
N GLY A 109 -5.98 1.13 -16.56
CA GLY A 109 -6.56 -0.01 -17.29
C GLY A 109 -5.52 -1.11 -17.57
N PRO A 110 -5.87 -2.09 -18.42
CA PRO A 110 -5.00 -3.24 -18.72
C PRO A 110 -3.89 -2.95 -19.73
N GLU A 111 -3.97 -1.84 -20.46
CA GLU A 111 -3.09 -1.54 -21.60
C GLU A 111 -2.23 -0.29 -21.40
N ARG A 112 -2.40 0.43 -20.29
CA ARG A 112 -1.60 1.63 -20.02
C ARG A 112 -1.07 1.65 -18.61
N ALA A 113 0.03 2.37 -18.44
CA ALA A 113 0.66 2.65 -17.18
C ALA A 113 0.89 4.16 -17.05
N ILE A 114 0.72 4.70 -15.85
CA ILE A 114 1.07 6.09 -15.54
C ILE A 114 2.30 6.08 -14.65
N ILE A 115 3.24 6.97 -14.96
CA ILE A 115 4.47 7.17 -14.22
C ILE A 115 4.59 8.66 -13.90
N ILE A 116 4.58 8.99 -12.61
CA ILE A 116 4.82 10.35 -12.13
C ILE A 116 6.27 10.43 -11.68
N TRP A 117 7.01 11.38 -12.28
CA TRP A 117 8.43 11.61 -12.02
C TRP A 117 8.74 13.12 -12.07
N GLY A 118 9.93 13.51 -11.64
CA GLY A 118 10.30 14.92 -11.53
C GLY A 118 11.79 15.11 -11.60
N ASP A 119 12.18 16.36 -11.87
CA ASP A 119 13.57 16.79 -11.98
C ASP A 119 13.88 17.97 -11.06
N TYR A 120 15.17 18.14 -10.81
CA TYR A 120 15.74 19.07 -9.85
C TYR A 120 16.84 19.89 -10.49
N HIS A 121 17.04 21.11 -10.04
CA HIS A 121 18.23 21.88 -10.38
C HIS A 121 19.47 21.25 -9.73
N VAL A 122 20.56 21.17 -10.49
CA VAL A 122 21.83 20.57 -10.07
C VAL A 122 22.49 21.36 -8.92
N ASP A 123 22.37 22.68 -8.94
CA ASP A 123 23.12 23.57 -8.05
C ASP A 123 22.53 23.67 -6.63
N ASP A 124 21.21 23.79 -6.53
CA ASP A 124 20.50 24.04 -5.27
C ASP A 124 19.60 22.87 -4.83
N TYR A 125 19.46 21.82 -5.65
CA TYR A 125 18.58 20.68 -5.39
C TYR A 125 17.11 21.08 -5.22
N GLU A 126 16.71 22.22 -5.79
CA GLU A 126 15.32 22.64 -5.79
C GLU A 126 14.54 21.87 -6.86
N PRO A 127 13.34 21.34 -6.54
CA PRO A 127 12.52 20.63 -7.51
C PRO A 127 11.96 21.60 -8.54
N THR A 128 12.05 21.25 -9.82
CA THR A 128 11.68 22.15 -10.91
C THR A 128 10.28 21.86 -11.43
N SER A 129 9.98 20.60 -11.71
CA SER A 129 8.72 20.22 -12.33
C SER A 129 8.25 18.82 -11.93
N VAL A 130 6.93 18.63 -11.92
CA VAL A 130 6.31 17.31 -11.84
C VAL A 130 5.90 16.93 -13.26
N LYS A 131 6.28 15.74 -13.70
CA LYS A 131 5.96 15.20 -15.02
C LYS A 131 5.12 13.95 -14.88
N CYS A 132 4.14 13.83 -15.75
CA CYS A 132 3.34 12.65 -15.96
C CYS A 132 3.78 11.99 -17.27
N THR A 133 3.98 10.67 -17.24
CA THR A 133 4.25 9.87 -18.42
C THR A 133 3.24 8.75 -18.51
N ILE A 134 2.50 8.71 -19.62
CA ILE A 134 1.54 7.64 -19.90
C ILE A 134 2.19 6.73 -20.94
N VAL A 135 2.31 5.45 -20.61
CA VAL A 135 2.90 4.43 -21.48
C VAL A 135 1.79 3.51 -21.97
N ASN A 136 1.63 3.39 -23.29
CA ASN A 136 0.79 2.39 -23.91
C ASN A 136 1.58 1.08 -24.00
N LEU A 137 1.17 0.07 -23.23
CA LEU A 137 1.85 -1.22 -23.13
C LEU A 137 1.64 -2.12 -24.37
N THR A 138 0.70 -1.77 -25.25
CA THR A 138 0.45 -2.49 -26.51
C THR A 138 1.34 -1.95 -27.63
N THR A 139 1.59 -0.64 -27.68
CA THR A 139 2.40 0.00 -28.74
C THR A 139 3.81 0.40 -28.29
N CYS A 140 4.08 0.35 -26.98
CA CYS A 140 5.27 0.91 -26.32
C CYS A 140 5.54 2.39 -26.64
N GLN A 141 4.49 3.15 -26.98
CA GLN A 141 4.57 4.59 -27.13
C GLN A 141 4.30 5.26 -25.78
N SER A 142 5.02 6.34 -25.49
CA SER A 142 4.82 7.16 -24.31
C SER A 142 4.45 8.59 -24.68
N THR A 143 3.55 9.18 -23.89
CA THR A 143 3.31 10.62 -23.88
C THR A 143 3.84 11.23 -22.60
N HIS A 144 4.28 12.48 -22.67
CA HIS A 144 4.89 13.19 -21.55
C HIS A 144 4.23 14.56 -21.39
N THR A 145 3.76 14.84 -20.17
CA THR A 145 3.15 16.13 -19.83
C THR A 145 3.77 16.67 -18.56
N GLU A 146 4.13 17.95 -18.58
CA GLU A 146 4.51 18.68 -17.37
C GLU A 146 3.25 19.15 -16.64
N LEU A 147 3.13 18.78 -15.37
CA LEU A 147 2.02 19.20 -14.52
C LEU A 147 2.36 20.58 -13.95
N PRO A 148 1.46 21.58 -14.05
CA PRO A 148 1.67 22.93 -13.58
C PRO A 148 1.51 23.00 -12.05
N VAL A 149 2.34 22.26 -11.33
CA VAL A 149 2.31 22.14 -9.88
C VAL A 149 3.48 22.91 -9.28
N THR A 150 3.18 23.82 -8.36
CA THR A 150 4.22 24.43 -7.52
C THR A 150 4.64 23.45 -6.44
N ILE A 151 5.88 22.97 -6.49
CA ILE A 151 6.44 22.03 -5.51
C ILE A 151 7.08 22.83 -4.37
N PRO A 152 6.52 22.86 -3.15
CA PRO A 152 7.03 23.73 -2.07
C PRO A 152 8.12 23.08 -1.19
N GLN A 153 8.42 21.80 -1.42
CA GLN A 153 9.34 20.97 -0.65
C GLN A 153 10.00 19.97 -1.60
N THR A 154 10.61 18.89 -1.09
CA THR A 154 11.19 17.85 -1.94
C THR A 154 10.12 17.05 -2.70
N TYR A 155 10.44 16.70 -3.95
CA TYR A 155 9.58 15.91 -4.85
C TYR A 155 9.08 14.59 -4.25
N ASP A 156 9.94 13.88 -3.53
CA ASP A 156 9.62 12.60 -2.88
C ASP A 156 8.58 12.77 -1.77
N TYR A 157 8.68 13.83 -0.96
CA TYR A 157 7.66 14.15 0.03
C TYR A 157 6.35 14.58 -0.65
N PHE A 158 6.42 15.35 -1.73
CA PHE A 158 5.25 15.75 -2.51
C PHE A 158 4.47 14.53 -3.03
N LEU A 159 5.14 13.58 -3.69
CA LEU A 159 4.49 12.36 -4.19
C LEU A 159 4.09 11.38 -3.09
N ALA A 160 4.76 11.38 -1.94
CA ALA A 160 4.32 10.56 -0.82
C ALA A 160 2.95 10.99 -0.27
N ASN A 161 2.51 12.21 -0.58
CA ASN A 161 1.28 12.85 -0.09
C ASN A 161 0.28 13.16 -1.22
N SER A 162 0.40 12.51 -2.39
CA SER A 162 -0.58 12.59 -3.49
C SER A 162 -1.49 11.35 -3.50
N ASN A 163 -2.60 11.35 -4.23
CA ASN A 163 -3.36 10.13 -4.53
C ASN A 163 -3.94 10.24 -5.94
N TYR A 164 -4.53 9.17 -6.46
CA TYR A 164 -5.13 9.18 -7.77
C TYR A 164 -6.43 8.38 -7.82
N VAL A 165 -7.25 8.70 -8.81
CA VAL A 165 -8.51 7.99 -9.11
C VAL A 165 -8.54 7.70 -10.59
N ILE A 166 -8.64 6.42 -10.95
CA ILE A 166 -8.71 5.98 -12.35
C ILE A 166 -10.17 5.93 -12.78
N HIS A 167 -10.45 6.53 -13.94
CA HIS A 167 -11.69 6.38 -14.69
C HIS A 167 -11.41 5.63 -16.00
N GLU A 168 -12.44 5.36 -16.79
CA GLU A 168 -12.31 4.60 -18.04
C GLU A 168 -11.33 5.27 -19.04
N ASN A 169 -11.45 6.58 -19.22
CA ASN A 169 -10.67 7.35 -20.23
C ASN A 169 -9.93 8.55 -19.64
N SER A 170 -9.77 8.61 -18.32
CA SER A 170 -9.08 9.71 -17.65
C SER A 170 -8.69 9.29 -16.24
N PHE A 171 -7.88 10.09 -15.56
CA PHE A 171 -7.63 9.94 -14.14
C PHE A 171 -7.58 11.30 -13.44
N GLU A 172 -7.93 11.30 -12.16
CA GLU A 172 -7.73 12.43 -11.27
C GLU A 172 -6.44 12.23 -10.48
N PHE A 173 -5.63 13.28 -10.37
CA PHE A 173 -4.45 13.35 -9.52
C PHE A 173 -4.70 14.37 -8.42
N ILE A 174 -4.72 13.92 -7.17
CA ILE A 174 -5.03 14.69 -5.98
C ILE A 174 -3.73 14.96 -5.23
N ILE A 175 -3.47 16.21 -4.87
CA ILE A 175 -2.22 16.58 -4.21
C ILE A 175 -2.48 17.47 -2.99
N ILE A 176 -1.66 17.33 -1.96
CA ILE A 176 -1.63 18.24 -0.83
C ILE A 176 -0.60 19.33 -1.10
N LEU A 177 -0.99 20.60 -1.03
CA LEU A 177 -0.04 21.71 -1.08
C LEU A 177 0.75 21.77 0.23
N THR A 178 2.02 21.37 0.20
CA THR A 178 2.82 21.24 1.44
C THR A 178 3.08 22.56 2.17
N LYS A 179 3.02 23.71 1.46
CA LYS A 179 3.07 25.06 2.08
C LYS A 179 1.82 25.37 2.90
N TYR A 180 0.67 24.84 2.49
CA TYR A 180 -0.61 25.00 3.15
C TYR A 180 -1.19 23.60 3.34
N LYS A 181 -0.72 22.89 4.37
CA LYS A 181 -1.05 21.47 4.65
C LYS A 181 -2.55 21.18 4.82
N GLN A 182 -3.42 22.17 4.62
CA GLN A 182 -4.86 22.08 4.63
C GLN A 182 -5.47 22.12 3.21
N VAL A 183 -4.69 22.42 2.18
CA VAL A 183 -5.20 22.68 0.84
C VAL A 183 -4.91 21.50 -0.08
N LEU A 184 -5.97 21.00 -0.69
CA LEU A 184 -5.95 19.95 -1.69
C LEU A 184 -6.16 20.56 -3.07
N ASN A 185 -5.30 20.23 -4.02
CA ASN A 185 -5.52 20.51 -5.44
C ASN A 185 -5.89 19.21 -6.16
N LYS A 186 -6.61 19.35 -7.27
CA LYS A 186 -7.00 18.23 -8.12
C LYS A 186 -6.76 18.57 -9.58
N TYR A 187 -6.14 17.64 -10.31
CA TYR A 187 -5.95 17.71 -11.76
C TYR A 187 -6.66 16.53 -12.41
N HIS A 188 -7.41 16.79 -13.47
CA HIS A 188 -8.08 15.77 -14.26
C HIS A 188 -7.37 15.64 -15.59
N ILE A 189 -6.90 14.45 -15.92
CA ILE A 189 -5.97 14.20 -17.02
C ILE A 189 -6.53 13.08 -17.91
N ASP A 190 -6.49 13.26 -19.23
CA ASP A 190 -6.96 12.26 -20.21
C ASP A 190 -5.93 11.13 -20.45
N THR A 191 -6.26 10.22 -21.37
CA THR A 191 -5.43 9.09 -21.79
C THR A 191 -4.15 9.47 -22.52
N GLU A 192 -4.08 10.68 -23.04
CA GLU A 192 -2.96 11.23 -23.79
C GLU A 192 -2.04 12.06 -22.88
N GLY A 193 -2.50 12.37 -21.67
CA GLY A 193 -1.78 13.15 -20.68
C GLY A 193 -2.15 14.63 -20.70
N ASN A 194 -3.16 15.05 -21.46
CA ASN A 194 -3.62 16.43 -21.45
C ASN A 194 -4.43 16.71 -20.19
N ILE A 195 -4.22 17.89 -19.60
CA ILE A 195 -4.98 18.35 -18.45
C ILE A 195 -6.35 18.85 -18.93
N ILE A 196 -7.39 18.06 -18.70
CA ILE A 196 -8.78 18.38 -19.02
C ILE A 196 -9.26 19.53 -18.13
N SER A 197 -8.96 19.44 -16.83
CA SER A 197 -9.34 20.47 -15.86
C SER A 197 -8.40 20.48 -14.65
N LYS A 198 -8.40 21.60 -13.93
CA LYS A 198 -7.66 21.78 -12.68
C LYS A 198 -8.49 22.55 -11.65
N SER A 199 -8.37 22.19 -10.38
CA SER A 199 -9.05 22.81 -9.25
C SER A 199 -8.05 23.13 -8.14
N GLU A 200 -7.81 24.43 -7.90
CA GLU A 200 -6.76 24.94 -7.02
C GLU A 200 -7.26 26.19 -6.24
N PRO A 201 -7.75 26.04 -4.99
CA PRO A 201 -7.93 24.80 -4.25
C PRO A 201 -9.14 24.00 -4.77
N TRP A 202 -9.05 22.67 -4.71
CA TRP A 202 -10.20 21.79 -4.84
C TRP A 202 -10.96 21.69 -3.51
N HIS A 203 -10.25 21.49 -2.40
CA HIS A 203 -10.80 21.53 -1.05
C HIS A 203 -9.80 22.17 -0.06
N THR A 204 -10.34 22.72 1.03
CA THR A 204 -9.56 23.19 2.18
C THR A 204 -10.09 22.50 3.43
N THR A 205 -9.22 21.82 4.15
CA THR A 205 -9.54 21.18 5.42
C THR A 205 -9.39 22.15 6.59
N ASN A 206 -10.14 21.97 7.67
CA ASN A 206 -9.91 22.68 8.93
C ASN A 206 -8.65 22.18 9.63
N GLN A 207 -8.38 20.88 9.50
CA GLN A 207 -7.21 20.23 10.10
C GLN A 207 -6.05 20.13 9.10
N SER A 208 -4.82 20.32 9.59
CA SER A 208 -3.65 20.07 8.74
C SER A 208 -3.52 18.60 8.41
N ILE A 209 -3.11 18.29 7.19
CA ILE A 209 -2.73 16.96 6.71
C ILE A 209 -1.21 16.87 6.84
N ASN A 210 -0.74 16.24 7.91
CA ASN A 210 0.69 16.23 8.25
C ASN A 210 1.42 14.96 7.78
N PHE A 211 0.69 13.92 7.36
CA PHE A 211 1.31 12.65 6.97
C PHE A 211 0.36 11.76 6.15
N GLY A 212 0.84 11.29 5.01
CA GLY A 212 0.12 10.35 4.16
C GLY A 212 -0.83 11.04 3.18
N PRO A 213 -1.16 10.37 2.08
CA PRO A 213 -2.05 10.93 1.08
C PRO A 213 -3.51 10.92 1.55
N PRO A 214 -4.37 11.81 1.02
CA PRO A 214 -5.80 11.68 1.21
C PRO A 214 -6.27 10.44 0.45
N TYR A 215 -7.09 9.59 1.06
CA TYR A 215 -7.61 8.38 0.44
C TYR A 215 -9.00 8.66 -0.15
N PRO A 216 -9.13 8.77 -1.48
CA PRO A 216 -10.41 9.05 -2.12
C PRO A 216 -11.37 7.86 -1.97
N ILE A 217 -12.61 8.15 -1.61
CA ILE A 217 -13.73 7.21 -1.62
C ILE A 217 -14.45 7.35 -2.95
N VAL A 218 -14.31 6.32 -3.78
CA VAL A 218 -14.85 6.29 -5.14
C VAL A 218 -16.10 5.43 -5.18
N ILE A 219 -17.22 6.00 -5.61
CA ILE A 219 -18.49 5.29 -5.82
C ILE A 219 -18.95 5.58 -7.24
N ASN A 220 -19.29 4.53 -8.00
CA ASN A 220 -19.73 4.65 -9.39
C ASN A 220 -18.78 5.52 -10.25
N SER A 221 -17.47 5.30 -10.09
CA SER A 221 -16.42 6.05 -10.80
C SER A 221 -16.34 7.55 -10.48
N GLU A 222 -16.94 8.01 -9.37
CA GLU A 222 -16.84 9.39 -8.91
C GLU A 222 -16.31 9.46 -7.47
N VAL A 223 -15.46 10.45 -7.19
CA VAL A 223 -15.01 10.75 -5.83
C VAL A 223 -16.16 11.38 -5.05
N LYS A 224 -16.55 10.76 -3.93
CA LYS A 224 -17.66 11.22 -3.06
C LYS A 224 -17.20 11.86 -1.77
N SER A 225 -16.08 11.39 -1.27
CA SER A 225 -15.45 11.85 -0.04
C SER A 225 -14.00 11.41 -0.05
N PHE A 226 -13.24 11.83 0.96
CA PHE A 226 -11.88 11.36 1.16
C PHE A 226 -11.59 11.21 2.64
N ILE A 227 -10.75 10.24 2.95
CA ILE A 227 -10.22 10.03 4.29
C ILE A 227 -8.86 10.69 4.36
N TYR A 228 -8.60 11.43 5.42
CA TYR A 228 -7.29 12.01 5.67
C TYR A 228 -7.02 12.03 7.17
N GLY A 229 -5.74 12.04 7.51
CA GLY A 229 -5.30 12.04 8.88
C GLY A 229 -4.15 13.00 9.11
N HIS A 230 -3.79 13.12 10.37
CA HIS A 230 -2.54 13.76 10.78
C HIS A 230 -2.07 13.13 12.08
N TYR A 231 -0.78 13.26 12.34
CA TYR A 231 -0.18 12.82 13.58
C TYR A 231 0.38 14.02 14.34
N PHE A 232 0.07 14.10 15.63
CA PHE A 232 0.76 14.98 16.56
C PHE A 232 1.67 14.15 17.44
N TYR A 233 2.95 14.53 17.49
CA TYR A 233 3.92 13.91 18.39
C TYR A 233 4.29 14.90 19.48
N ASP A 234 4.04 14.54 20.74
CA ASP A 234 4.33 15.39 21.90
C ASP A 234 5.72 15.11 22.53
N GLY A 235 6.50 14.22 21.92
CA GLY A 235 7.76 13.72 22.47
C GLY A 235 7.67 12.34 23.12
N LYS A 236 6.45 11.81 23.32
CA LYS A 236 6.20 10.48 23.91
C LYS A 236 5.12 9.71 23.16
N THR A 237 3.99 10.35 22.92
CA THR A 237 2.83 9.76 22.28
C THR A 237 2.58 10.38 20.91
N ILE A 238 1.98 9.58 20.02
CA ILE A 238 1.37 10.00 18.78
C ILE A 238 -0.14 10.07 18.99
N ASP A 239 -0.71 11.25 18.75
CA ASP A 239 -2.15 11.42 18.53
C ASP A 239 -2.46 11.38 17.04
N ALA A 240 -3.33 10.47 16.64
CA ALA A 240 -3.62 10.12 15.25
C ALA A 240 -5.13 10.19 14.95
N PRO A 241 -5.71 11.38 14.72
CA PRO A 241 -7.08 11.50 14.26
C PRO A 241 -7.23 11.22 12.75
N GLN A 242 -8.23 10.41 12.42
CA GLN A 242 -8.70 10.10 11.08
C GLN A 242 -10.05 10.76 10.81
N TRP A 243 -10.13 11.48 9.71
CA TRP A 243 -11.29 12.28 9.31
C TRP A 243 -11.80 11.82 7.95
N ILE A 244 -13.11 11.93 7.75
CA ILE A 244 -13.71 11.90 6.42
C ILE A 244 -14.15 13.33 6.06
N LEU A 245 -13.77 13.79 4.87
CA LEU A 245 -14.26 15.02 4.28
C LEU A 245 -15.15 14.68 3.09
N SER A 246 -16.42 15.06 3.21
CA SER A 246 -17.41 14.88 2.16
C SER A 246 -17.31 15.99 1.10
N ASN A 247 -17.82 15.73 -0.10
CA ASN A 247 -17.79 16.71 -1.20
C ASN A 247 -18.48 18.06 -0.89
N ASN A 248 -19.39 18.11 0.09
CA ASN A 248 -20.04 19.36 0.49
C ASN A 248 -19.18 20.22 1.44
N GLY A 249 -17.97 19.75 1.80
CA GLY A 249 -17.05 20.42 2.71
C GLY A 249 -17.22 20.02 4.19
N THR A 250 -18.12 19.08 4.51
CA THR A 250 -18.30 18.62 5.90
C THR A 250 -17.21 17.63 6.28
N GLU A 251 -16.49 17.96 7.35
CA GLU A 251 -15.52 17.08 8.00
C GLU A 251 -16.16 16.33 9.18
N THR A 252 -16.01 15.02 9.21
CA THR A 252 -16.44 14.17 10.32
C THR A 252 -15.25 13.38 10.85
N LEU A 253 -15.01 13.45 12.17
CA LEU A 253 -14.00 12.64 12.83
C LEU A 253 -14.48 11.19 12.85
N LEU A 254 -13.77 10.29 12.16
CA LEU A 254 -14.05 8.86 12.21
C LEU A 254 -13.57 8.29 13.54
N LYS A 255 -12.30 8.57 13.88
CA LYS A 255 -11.67 8.07 15.10
C LYS A 255 -10.38 8.81 15.41
N GLN A 256 -10.08 9.00 16.69
CA GLN A 256 -8.79 9.48 17.18
C GLN A 256 -8.16 8.42 18.10
N TYR A 257 -6.83 8.33 18.00
CA TYR A 257 -6.04 7.37 18.76
C TYR A 257 -4.85 8.07 19.37
N THR A 258 -4.45 7.56 20.53
CA THR A 258 -3.24 7.96 21.22
C THR A 258 -2.43 6.70 21.45
N ALA A 259 -1.19 6.66 20.94
CA ALA A 259 -0.29 5.52 21.06
C ALA A 259 1.13 5.98 21.38
N ASP A 260 1.97 5.10 21.91
CA ASP A 260 3.40 5.40 22.04
C ASP A 260 4.03 5.52 20.64
N ALA A 261 4.85 6.56 20.46
CA ALA A 261 5.26 7.01 19.13
C ALA A 261 6.09 6.01 18.31
N TYR A 262 6.74 5.06 18.97
CA TYR A 262 7.64 4.10 18.34
C TYR A 262 6.96 2.79 17.88
N SER A 263 5.63 2.72 18.03
CA SER A 263 4.90 1.45 17.93
C SER A 263 3.53 1.58 17.28
N TYR A 264 3.42 2.59 16.42
CA TYR A 264 2.24 2.91 15.66
C TYR A 264 2.29 2.27 14.28
N ALA A 265 1.22 1.55 13.91
CA ALA A 265 0.99 1.10 12.54
C ALA A 265 -0.49 1.32 12.19
N GLU A 266 -0.76 1.66 10.94
CA GLU A 266 -2.10 1.97 10.44
C GLU A 266 -2.27 1.46 9.01
N ASP A 267 -3.49 1.06 8.67
CA ASP A 267 -3.95 0.87 7.29
C ASP A 267 -5.41 1.29 7.13
N ILE A 268 -5.77 1.72 5.92
CA ILE A 268 -7.12 2.15 5.54
C ILE A 268 -7.60 1.34 4.34
N ALA A 269 -8.78 0.75 4.50
CA ALA A 269 -9.40 -0.11 3.51
C ALA A 269 -10.72 0.47 3.00
N ILE A 270 -10.85 0.65 1.69
CA ILE A 270 -12.10 1.07 1.08
C ILE A 270 -12.53 -0.01 0.07
N SER A 271 -13.48 -0.84 0.49
CA SER A 271 -14.06 -1.89 -0.35
C SER A 271 -15.47 -2.24 0.15
N HIS A 272 -16.32 -2.76 -0.74
CA HIS A 272 -17.68 -3.20 -0.42
C HIS A 272 -18.51 -2.15 0.35
N ASN A 273 -18.47 -0.90 -0.12
CA ASN A 273 -19.18 0.25 0.48
C ASN A 273 -18.93 0.41 2.00
N THR A 274 -17.71 0.10 2.41
CA THR A 274 -17.28 0.14 3.80
C THR A 274 -15.89 0.74 3.88
N ILE A 275 -15.72 1.64 4.83
CA ILE A 275 -14.43 2.19 5.23
C ILE A 275 -13.94 1.34 6.39
N GLY A 276 -12.77 0.74 6.26
CA GLY A 276 -12.06 0.04 7.31
C GLY A 276 -10.86 0.87 7.78
N VAL A 277 -10.67 1.00 9.08
CA VAL A 277 -9.49 1.62 9.69
C VAL A 277 -8.94 0.62 10.69
N VAL A 278 -7.67 0.24 10.52
CA VAL A 278 -6.95 -0.61 11.49
C VAL A 278 -5.73 0.13 12.02
N MET A 279 -5.56 0.11 13.34
CA MET A 279 -4.45 0.78 14.00
C MET A 279 -3.92 -0.08 15.15
N SER A 280 -2.60 -0.13 15.31
CA SER A 280 -1.93 -0.84 16.41
C SER A 280 -1.24 0.11 17.37
N ALA A 281 -1.32 -0.20 18.66
CA ALA A 281 -0.54 0.41 19.72
C ALA A 281 0.21 -0.67 20.52
N GLU A 282 1.50 -0.46 20.79
CA GLU A 282 2.22 -1.25 21.79
C GLU A 282 1.79 -0.84 23.20
N LEU A 283 1.68 -1.82 24.08
CA LEU A 283 1.40 -1.66 25.48
C LEU A 283 2.70 -1.79 26.28
N SER A 284 2.70 -1.26 27.50
CA SER A 284 3.90 -1.20 28.35
C SER A 284 4.50 -2.56 28.73
N ASP A 285 3.74 -3.65 28.59
CA ASP A 285 4.17 -5.03 28.84
C ASP A 285 4.77 -5.72 27.59
N GLY A 286 4.96 -4.99 26.49
CA GLY A 286 5.50 -5.50 25.23
C GLY A 286 4.49 -6.29 24.38
N THR A 287 3.21 -6.25 24.75
CA THR A 287 2.09 -6.72 23.92
C THR A 287 1.58 -5.59 23.03
N SER A 288 0.67 -5.91 22.10
CA SER A 288 0.05 -4.88 21.26
C SER A 288 -1.46 -5.03 21.24
N SER A 289 -2.14 -3.88 21.23
CA SER A 289 -3.57 -3.79 20.98
C SER A 289 -3.81 -3.30 19.57
N VAL A 290 -4.61 -4.02 18.80
CA VAL A 290 -5.00 -3.68 17.43
C VAL A 290 -6.49 -3.35 17.42
N GLY A 291 -6.81 -2.08 17.20
CA GLY A 291 -8.17 -1.61 16.99
C GLY A 291 -8.57 -1.73 15.53
N VAL A 292 -9.73 -2.29 15.26
CA VAL A 292 -10.33 -2.39 13.92
C VAL A 292 -11.70 -1.72 13.95
N TYR A 293 -11.92 -0.80 13.02
CA TYR A 293 -13.12 0.00 12.93
C TYR A 293 -13.66 -0.09 11.51
N GLN A 294 -14.96 -0.25 11.38
CA GLN A 294 -15.63 -0.15 10.09
C GLN A 294 -16.68 0.93 10.15
N PHE A 295 -16.80 1.70 9.08
CA PHE A 295 -17.78 2.76 8.90
C PHE A 295 -18.50 2.57 7.56
N ASP A 296 -19.70 3.13 7.43
CA ASP A 296 -20.26 3.39 6.10
C ASP A 296 -19.51 4.53 5.40
N LEU A 297 -19.94 4.85 4.18
CA LEU A 297 -19.30 5.86 3.35
C LEU A 297 -19.59 7.30 3.80
N ASP A 298 -20.52 7.48 4.73
CA ASP A 298 -20.83 8.76 5.38
C ASP A 298 -20.08 8.92 6.72
N GLY A 299 -19.35 7.88 7.14
CA GLY A 299 -18.58 7.88 8.40
C GLY A 299 -19.35 7.39 9.62
N ASN A 300 -20.56 6.81 9.45
CA ASN A 300 -21.27 6.21 10.57
C ASN A 300 -20.65 4.85 10.93
N ARG A 301 -20.39 4.64 12.22
CA ARG A 301 -19.70 3.46 12.73
C ARG A 301 -20.56 2.19 12.59
N LYS A 302 -20.03 1.18 11.89
CA LYS A 302 -20.59 -0.19 11.78
C LYS A 302 -19.94 -1.17 12.76
N LEU A 303 -18.64 -1.02 12.99
CA LEU A 303 -17.85 -1.93 13.82
C LEU A 303 -16.84 -1.16 14.67
N ASN A 304 -16.62 -1.66 15.89
CA ASN A 304 -15.49 -1.36 16.74
C ASN A 304 -15.05 -2.65 17.42
N MET A 305 -13.83 -3.11 17.12
CA MET A 305 -13.26 -4.33 17.65
C MET A 305 -11.83 -4.07 18.10
N THR A 306 -11.39 -4.78 19.13
CA THR A 306 -10.01 -4.74 19.62
C THR A 306 -9.47 -6.16 19.75
N LEU A 307 -8.28 -6.39 19.21
CA LEU A 307 -7.57 -7.66 19.25
C LEU A 307 -6.23 -7.44 19.96
N ASN A 308 -5.96 -8.20 21.02
CA ASN A 308 -4.67 -8.09 21.71
C ASN A 308 -3.74 -9.23 21.30
N PHE A 309 -2.51 -8.86 20.99
CA PHE A 309 -1.46 -9.74 20.52
C PHE A 309 -0.37 -9.81 21.56
N LYS A 310 0.07 -11.02 21.92
CA LYS A 310 1.16 -11.27 22.90
C LYS A 310 2.56 -10.91 22.38
N PHE A 311 2.64 -10.08 21.36
CA PHE A 311 3.87 -9.63 20.73
C PHE A 311 3.68 -8.23 20.15
N LYS A 312 4.78 -7.49 20.03
CA LYS A 312 4.81 -6.19 19.36
C LYS A 312 4.40 -6.31 17.89
N VAL A 313 3.26 -5.74 17.54
CA VAL A 313 2.79 -5.56 16.16
C VAL A 313 3.51 -4.33 15.59
N THR A 314 4.17 -4.51 14.45
CA THR A 314 4.90 -3.42 13.77
C THR A 314 4.29 -3.04 12.43
N ASN A 315 3.36 -3.84 11.91
CA ASN A 315 2.68 -3.61 10.64
C ASN A 315 1.26 -4.20 10.70
N VAL A 316 0.32 -3.54 10.06
CA VAL A 316 -1.08 -4.00 9.91
C VAL A 316 -1.53 -3.79 8.48
N ALA A 317 -2.42 -4.65 7.98
CA ALA A 317 -3.17 -4.40 6.75
C ALA A 317 -4.57 -5.00 6.86
N LEU A 318 -5.56 -4.36 6.24
CA LEU A 318 -6.98 -4.70 6.37
C LEU A 318 -7.63 -4.72 5.00
N VAL A 319 -8.53 -5.66 4.71
CA VAL A 319 -9.44 -5.54 3.57
C VAL A 319 -10.85 -5.93 4.00
N ASN A 320 -11.85 -5.11 3.67
CA ASN A 320 -13.25 -5.47 3.93
C ASN A 320 -13.68 -6.56 2.95
N ILE A 321 -14.62 -7.43 3.35
CA ILE A 321 -15.13 -8.53 2.51
C ILE A 321 -16.62 -8.37 2.21
N ALA A 322 -17.06 -8.89 1.06
CA ALA A 322 -18.43 -8.72 0.55
C ALA A 322 -19.51 -9.27 1.49
N ASP A 323 -19.26 -10.40 2.16
CA ASP A 323 -20.19 -11.06 3.08
C ASP A 323 -20.31 -10.32 4.45
N GLY A 324 -19.63 -9.18 4.59
CA GLY A 324 -19.47 -8.46 5.85
C GLY A 324 -18.35 -9.06 6.71
N GLY A 325 -17.65 -8.19 7.45
CA GLY A 325 -16.40 -8.53 8.14
C GLY A 325 -15.17 -8.04 7.38
N PHE A 326 -14.02 -8.66 7.63
CA PHE A 326 -12.73 -8.24 7.07
C PHE A 326 -11.67 -9.34 7.15
N ILE A 327 -10.65 -9.25 6.30
CA ILE A 327 -9.37 -9.93 6.49
C ILE A 327 -8.41 -8.94 7.12
N LEU A 328 -7.71 -9.36 8.17
CA LEU A 328 -6.70 -8.60 8.88
C LEU A 328 -5.38 -9.35 8.82
N THR A 329 -4.34 -8.63 8.41
CA THR A 329 -2.97 -9.07 8.48
C THR A 329 -2.25 -8.31 9.58
N VAL A 330 -1.59 -9.00 10.49
CA VAL A 330 -0.69 -8.39 11.48
C VAL A 330 0.71 -8.95 11.36
N GLY A 331 1.70 -8.05 11.33
CA GLY A 331 3.10 -8.38 11.13
C GLY A 331 3.97 -7.99 12.31
N ARG A 332 4.99 -8.81 12.58
CA ARG A 332 6.13 -8.47 13.43
C ARG A 332 7.42 -8.62 12.63
N THR A 333 8.22 -7.57 12.61
CA THR A 333 9.59 -7.61 12.07
C THR A 333 10.58 -7.90 13.18
N PHE A 334 11.46 -8.87 12.97
CA PHE A 334 12.55 -9.20 13.88
C PHE A 334 13.84 -8.46 13.49
N ASN A 335 14.75 -8.28 14.45
CA ASN A 335 16.03 -7.60 14.22
C ASN A 335 16.92 -8.26 13.16
N ASN A 336 16.68 -9.54 12.86
CA ASN A 336 17.36 -10.31 11.82
C ASN A 336 16.69 -10.21 10.43
N GLY A 337 15.68 -9.34 10.25
CA GLY A 337 14.95 -9.20 8.98
C GLY A 337 13.80 -10.20 8.80
N GLN A 338 13.66 -11.20 9.67
CA GLN A 338 12.56 -12.15 9.58
C GLN A 338 11.22 -11.47 9.89
N HIS A 339 10.17 -11.94 9.22
CA HIS A 339 8.81 -11.48 9.42
C HIS A 339 7.92 -12.63 9.91
N LEU A 340 7.18 -12.40 10.99
CA LEU A 340 6.02 -13.23 11.32
C LEU A 340 4.78 -12.48 10.88
N LEU A 341 3.98 -13.14 10.03
CA LEU A 341 2.73 -12.62 9.55
C LEU A 341 1.59 -13.54 9.98
N ASN A 342 0.55 -12.98 10.59
CA ASN A 342 -0.71 -13.69 10.82
C ASN A 342 -1.78 -13.07 9.93
N VAL A 343 -2.50 -13.91 9.19
CA VAL A 343 -3.67 -13.51 8.40
C VAL A 343 -4.91 -14.11 9.04
N LEU A 344 -5.81 -13.22 9.46
CA LEU A 344 -7.03 -13.51 10.18
C LEU A 344 -8.21 -13.12 9.31
N LYS A 345 -9.20 -13.99 9.19
CA LYS A 345 -10.52 -13.67 8.65
C LYS A 345 -11.50 -13.52 9.80
N ILE A 346 -12.13 -12.35 9.86
CA ILE A 346 -13.18 -12.03 10.82
C ILE A 346 -14.47 -11.85 10.03
N SER A 347 -15.43 -12.73 10.23
CA SER A 347 -16.75 -12.64 9.58
C SER A 347 -17.63 -11.56 10.21
N ALA A 348 -18.76 -11.25 9.56
CA ALA A 348 -19.75 -10.31 10.08
C ALA A 348 -20.27 -10.66 11.49
N ASP A 349 -20.40 -11.96 11.80
CA ASP A 349 -20.78 -12.46 13.13
C ASP A 349 -19.59 -12.55 14.11
N ARG A 350 -18.46 -11.95 13.75
CA ARG A 350 -17.23 -11.82 14.56
C ARG A 350 -16.55 -13.14 14.86
N LYS A 351 -16.82 -14.20 14.10
CA LYS A 351 -16.03 -15.44 14.18
C LYS A 351 -14.68 -15.21 13.53
N ILE A 352 -13.64 -15.69 14.21
CA ILE A 352 -12.26 -15.58 13.76
C ILE A 352 -11.84 -16.94 13.19
N SER A 353 -11.24 -16.89 12.01
CA SER A 353 -10.54 -18.01 11.37
C SER A 353 -9.20 -17.50 10.86
N SER A 354 -8.22 -18.37 10.69
CA SER A 354 -6.88 -17.97 10.30
C SER A 354 -6.29 -18.90 9.24
N VAL A 355 -5.31 -18.38 8.51
CA VAL A 355 -4.44 -19.20 7.66
C VAL A 355 -3.14 -19.46 8.42
N LYS A 356 -2.73 -20.73 8.48
CA LYS A 356 -1.51 -21.16 9.15
C LYS A 356 -0.27 -20.94 8.25
N ASP A 357 0.84 -20.56 8.86
CA ASP A 357 2.21 -20.55 8.31
C ASP A 357 2.39 -19.72 7.02
N LEU A 358 2.35 -18.40 7.15
CA LEU A 358 3.03 -17.52 6.20
C LEU A 358 4.47 -17.38 6.63
N GLY A 359 5.33 -18.22 6.06
CA GLY A 359 6.77 -18.01 6.15
C GLY A 359 7.08 -16.65 5.53
N GLY A 360 7.40 -15.67 6.36
CA GLY A 360 7.97 -14.42 5.87
C GLY A 360 9.29 -14.76 5.19
N ASP A 361 9.39 -14.45 3.90
CA ASP A 361 10.64 -14.58 3.18
C ASP A 361 11.73 -13.73 3.87
N ASP A 362 12.97 -14.22 3.81
CA ASP A 362 14.14 -13.56 4.37
C ASP A 362 14.47 -12.30 3.53
N CYS A 363 13.74 -11.21 3.77
CA CYS A 363 14.19 -9.91 3.31
C CYS A 363 15.38 -9.53 4.19
N ASP A 364 16.56 -9.40 3.61
CA ASP A 364 17.80 -8.96 4.27
C ASP A 364 17.71 -7.55 4.95
N ALA A 365 16.56 -6.87 4.89
CA ALA A 365 16.29 -5.49 5.29
C ALA A 365 14.81 -5.27 5.73
N LYS A 366 14.22 -4.09 5.46
CA LYS A 366 12.80 -3.77 5.77
C LYS A 366 11.86 -4.30 4.68
N SER A 367 10.70 -4.83 5.07
CA SER A 367 9.58 -5.11 4.17
C SER A 367 8.32 -4.32 4.53
N THR A 368 7.48 -4.07 3.53
CA THR A 368 6.10 -3.60 3.69
C THR A 368 5.18 -4.58 2.99
N PHE A 369 3.91 -4.64 3.38
CA PHE A 369 2.94 -5.50 2.70
C PHE A 369 1.61 -4.81 2.44
N GLN A 370 0.94 -5.22 1.37
CA GLN A 370 -0.43 -4.85 1.03
C GLN A 370 -1.32 -6.09 1.18
N LEU A 371 -2.57 -5.91 1.59
CA LEU A 371 -3.62 -6.93 1.54
C LEU A 371 -4.71 -6.46 0.57
N PHE A 372 -5.17 -7.32 -0.35
CA PHE A 372 -6.24 -6.98 -1.28
C PHE A 372 -7.07 -8.21 -1.68
N GLU A 373 -8.28 -7.98 -2.18
CA GLU A 373 -9.13 -9.04 -2.76
C GLU A 373 -8.89 -9.13 -4.27
N ASN A 374 -8.31 -10.22 -4.75
CA ASN A 374 -8.01 -10.40 -6.18
C ASN A 374 -9.27 -10.74 -6.97
N LYS A 375 -10.13 -11.58 -6.41
CA LYS A 375 -11.46 -11.90 -6.93
C LYS A 375 -12.32 -12.33 -5.74
N PRO A 376 -13.65 -12.44 -5.89
CA PRO A 376 -14.52 -12.86 -4.79
C PRO A 376 -13.97 -14.08 -4.06
N LYS A 377 -13.72 -13.94 -2.75
CA LYS A 377 -13.21 -15.01 -1.86
C LYS A 377 -11.77 -15.45 -2.12
N GLU A 378 -10.98 -14.65 -2.83
CA GLU A 378 -9.53 -14.82 -2.99
C GLU A 378 -8.80 -13.55 -2.54
N TYR A 379 -8.02 -13.67 -1.48
CA TYR A 379 -7.30 -12.57 -0.83
C TYR A 379 -5.81 -12.77 -1.00
N CYS A 380 -5.10 -11.72 -1.38
CA CYS A 380 -3.67 -11.78 -1.62
C CYS A 380 -2.92 -10.84 -0.68
N VAL A 381 -1.78 -11.31 -0.19
CA VAL A 381 -0.79 -10.49 0.50
C VAL A 381 0.37 -10.26 -0.46
N ALA A 382 0.63 -9.00 -0.79
CA ALA A 382 1.81 -8.58 -1.55
C ALA A 382 2.88 -8.09 -0.59
N PHE A 383 4.04 -8.74 -0.56
CA PHE A 383 5.23 -8.35 0.18
C PHE A 383 6.20 -7.61 -0.73
N LEU A 384 6.78 -6.55 -0.20
CA LEU A 384 7.72 -5.72 -0.92
C LEU A 384 8.99 -5.54 -0.08
N CYS A 385 10.10 -6.14 -0.50
CA CYS A 385 11.39 -6.03 0.17
C CYS A 385 12.16 -4.80 -0.34
N THR A 386 12.72 -4.04 0.59
CA THR A 386 13.66 -2.94 0.29
C THR A 386 15.11 -3.42 0.37
N GLN A 387 16.05 -2.70 -0.25
CA GLN A 387 17.49 -3.03 -0.17
C GLN A 387 18.22 -2.39 1.03
N SER A 388 17.54 -1.63 1.89
CA SER A 388 18.22 -0.77 2.86
C SER A 388 18.67 -1.51 4.13
N ARG A 389 19.86 -2.12 4.08
CA ARG A 389 20.67 -2.43 5.29
C ARG A 389 21.36 -1.18 5.87
N ARG A 390 21.30 -0.04 5.19
CA ARG A 390 22.00 1.21 5.56
C ARG A 390 21.12 2.42 5.29
N ASN A 391 20.26 2.76 6.24
CA ASN A 391 19.97 4.11 6.73
C ASN A 391 18.70 4.08 7.59
N ASN A 392 18.89 4.21 8.91
CA ASN A 392 17.84 4.23 9.94
C ASN A 392 17.16 5.61 10.09
N TYR A 393 17.30 6.52 9.13
CA TYR A 393 16.63 7.81 9.20
C TYR A 393 15.28 7.73 8.50
N GLY A 394 14.22 7.82 9.29
CA GLY A 394 12.81 7.79 8.89
C GLY A 394 12.40 8.98 8.04
N GLY A 395 12.86 8.99 6.79
CA GLY A 395 12.31 9.81 5.71
C GLY A 395 11.91 8.92 4.52
N PRO A 396 11.02 9.38 3.63
CA PRO A 396 10.51 8.64 2.46
C PRO A 396 11.56 8.47 1.34
N HIS A 397 12.85 8.44 1.69
CA HIS A 397 13.95 8.39 0.74
C HIS A 397 14.22 6.95 0.31
N GLY A 398 13.80 6.65 -0.93
CA GLY A 398 14.19 5.47 -1.68
C GLY A 398 13.19 4.32 -1.58
N ARG A 399 12.03 4.49 -2.22
CA ARG A 399 11.07 3.42 -2.59
C ARG A 399 11.68 2.49 -3.66
N GLN A 400 12.90 2.01 -3.40
CA GLN A 400 13.66 1.11 -4.22
C GLN A 400 13.47 -0.28 -3.65
N PHE A 401 12.78 -1.09 -4.43
CA PHE A 401 12.50 -2.45 -4.05
C PHE A 401 13.36 -3.38 -4.86
N ILE A 402 13.65 -4.52 -4.25
CA ILE A 402 14.43 -5.58 -4.88
C ILE A 402 13.54 -6.77 -5.19
N LYS A 403 12.48 -6.98 -4.39
CA LYS A 403 11.63 -8.15 -4.48
C LYS A 403 10.20 -7.80 -4.17
N LEU A 404 9.30 -8.31 -5.01
CA LEU A 404 7.86 -8.33 -4.82
C LEU A 404 7.41 -9.79 -4.83
N LEU A 405 6.80 -10.23 -3.73
CA LEU A 405 6.17 -11.53 -3.59
C LEU A 405 4.68 -11.34 -3.38
N ILE A 406 3.84 -12.14 -4.03
CA ILE A 406 2.40 -12.08 -3.84
C ILE A 406 1.88 -13.50 -3.61
N ASP A 407 1.29 -13.72 -2.45
CA ASP A 407 0.68 -14.98 -2.08
C ASP A 407 -0.83 -14.81 -1.90
N CYS A 408 -1.61 -15.66 -2.57
CA CYS A 408 -3.07 -15.60 -2.54
C CYS A 408 -3.69 -16.83 -1.88
N TYR A 409 -4.77 -16.56 -1.14
CA TYR A 409 -5.51 -17.52 -0.32
C TYR A 409 -6.99 -17.44 -0.65
N THR A 410 -7.67 -18.57 -0.61
CA THR A 410 -9.13 -18.64 -0.72
C THR A 410 -9.78 -18.93 0.62
N ASP A 411 -11.08 -18.66 0.69
CA ASP A 411 -11.91 -18.90 1.88
C ASP A 411 -11.75 -20.29 2.52
N ASP A 412 -11.55 -21.35 1.74
CA ASP A 412 -11.40 -22.73 2.22
C ASP A 412 -10.09 -22.99 2.95
N LEU A 413 -9.10 -22.08 2.84
CA LEU A 413 -7.84 -22.17 3.57
C LEU A 413 -7.95 -21.59 4.98
N PHE A 414 -8.98 -20.79 5.27
CA PHE A 414 -9.21 -20.23 6.59
C PHE A 414 -9.85 -21.28 7.49
N THR A 415 -9.13 -21.69 8.54
CA THR A 415 -9.61 -22.67 9.50
C THR A 415 -9.91 -21.99 10.83
N VAL A 416 -10.98 -22.43 11.49
CA VAL A 416 -11.23 -22.07 12.90
C VAL A 416 -10.22 -22.85 13.73
N ASP A 417 -9.26 -22.16 14.33
CA ASP A 417 -8.25 -22.77 15.17
C ASP A 417 -8.57 -22.52 16.65
N ASP A 418 -9.03 -23.57 17.36
CA ASP A 418 -9.27 -23.54 18.80
C ASP A 418 -7.95 -23.41 19.62
N ASN A 419 -6.78 -23.53 18.98
CA ASN A 419 -5.46 -23.49 19.62
C ASN A 419 -4.68 -22.19 19.36
N TYR A 420 -5.29 -21.14 18.78
CA TYR A 420 -4.62 -19.84 18.61
C TYR A 420 -4.44 -19.11 19.96
N THR A 421 -3.57 -19.64 20.81
CA THR A 421 -3.16 -19.14 22.13
C THR A 421 -2.42 -17.80 22.10
N ARG A 422 -2.28 -17.17 20.93
CA ARG A 422 -1.51 -15.93 20.69
C ARG A 422 -2.35 -14.66 20.61
N VAL A 423 -3.68 -14.77 20.51
CA VAL A 423 -4.59 -13.61 20.42
C VAL A 423 -5.59 -13.70 21.55
N ASP A 424 -5.41 -12.89 22.60
CA ASP A 424 -6.45 -12.71 23.61
C ASP A 424 -7.29 -11.52 23.12
N TYR A 425 -8.53 -11.75 22.70
CA TYR A 425 -9.38 -10.67 22.21
C TYR A 425 -10.50 -10.35 23.19
N THR A 426 -10.77 -9.06 23.33
CA THR A 426 -11.92 -8.54 24.07
C THR A 426 -12.76 -7.75 23.09
N ILE A 427 -13.99 -8.21 22.86
CA ILE A 427 -14.96 -7.47 22.06
C ILE A 427 -15.44 -6.31 22.93
N GLY A 428 -14.92 -5.11 22.67
CA GLY A 428 -15.37 -3.88 23.33
C GLY A 428 -16.84 -3.59 23.06
N ASP A 429 -17.53 -3.10 24.09
CA ASP A 429 -18.99 -2.99 24.18
C ASP A 429 -19.67 -2.27 23.01
N THR A 430 -20.80 -2.84 22.59
CA THR A 430 -21.81 -2.24 21.71
C THR A 430 -22.63 -1.23 22.50
N THR A 431 -22.37 0.06 22.29
CA THR A 431 -23.41 1.07 22.48
C THR A 431 -23.83 1.59 21.11
N GLN A 432 -25.13 1.41 20.84
CA GLN A 432 -25.89 1.97 19.72
C GLN A 432 -25.71 3.48 19.62
#